data_AF-A0A957AF96-F1
#
_entry.id   AF-A0A957AF96-F1
#
_cell.length_a   1.000
_cell.length_b   1.000
_cell.length_c   1.000
_cell.angle_alpha   90.00
_cell.angle_beta   90.00
_cell.angle_gamma   90.00
#
_symmetry.space_group_name_H-M   'P 1'
#
loop_
_entity.id
_entity.type
_entity.pdbx_description
1 polymer ?
#
loop_
_entity_poly.entity_id
_entity_poly.type
_entity_poly.pdbx_seq_one_letter_code
_entity_poly.pdbx_strand_id
1 'polypeptide(L)'
;MGATLDSVTPHAGRVVVIGDMAYPAQPGIDCLTENEGNASACNTPVEEAVLIGHNQVERETAEAHGAEYVDIIPWFCTQETCPAVIGGLTVHRDALHINENYAIFLSSALAEATGLAPT
;
A
#
# COMPACT_ATOMS: atom_id res chain seq x y z
N MET A 1 7.97 -5.56 -14.82
CA MET A 1 8.04 -6.47 -13.66
C MET A 1 8.47 -7.90 -14.03
N GLY A 2 7.89 -8.58 -15.02
CA GLY A 2 8.24 -9.98 -15.36
C GLY A 2 9.75 -10.25 -15.52
N ALA A 3 10.46 -9.45 -16.32
CA ALA A 3 11.92 -9.58 -16.46
C ALA A 3 12.71 -9.40 -15.14
N THR A 4 12.15 -8.63 -14.18
CA THR A 4 12.72 -8.50 -12.83
C THR A 4 12.46 -9.75 -12.00
N LEU A 5 11.26 -10.33 -12.09
CA LEU A 5 10.94 -11.58 -11.41
C LEU A 5 11.83 -12.72 -11.93
N ASP A 6 12.00 -12.82 -13.24
CA ASP A 6 12.89 -13.80 -13.87
C ASP A 6 14.35 -13.67 -13.41
N SER A 7 14.80 -12.45 -13.08
CA SER A 7 16.16 -12.22 -12.61
C SER A 7 16.36 -12.51 -11.13
N VAL A 8 15.34 -12.34 -10.28
CA VAL A 8 15.45 -12.56 -8.83
C VAL A 8 15.08 -13.98 -8.40
N THR A 9 14.13 -14.62 -9.08
CA THR A 9 13.63 -15.96 -8.72
C THR A 9 14.74 -17.03 -8.64
N PRO A 10 15.74 -17.08 -9.54
CA PRO A 10 16.85 -18.04 -9.41
C PRO A 10 17.73 -17.86 -8.17
N HIS A 11 17.61 -16.73 -7.46
CA HIS A 11 18.44 -16.35 -6.32
C HIS A 11 17.67 -16.30 -4.99
N ALA A 12 16.37 -16.59 -4.99
CA ALA A 12 15.53 -16.55 -3.80
C ALA A 12 14.72 -17.85 -3.67
N GLY A 13 14.63 -18.40 -2.46
CA GLY A 13 13.76 -19.55 -2.19
C GLY A 13 12.27 -19.21 -2.22
N ARG A 14 11.94 -17.91 -2.15
CA ARG A 14 10.58 -17.36 -2.20
C ARG A 14 10.65 -15.90 -2.65
N VAL A 15 9.73 -15.49 -3.53
CA VAL A 15 9.60 -14.11 -4.00
C VAL A 15 8.19 -13.64 -3.68
N VAL A 16 8.08 -12.45 -3.08
CA VAL A 16 6.81 -11.82 -2.76
C VAL A 16 6.80 -10.43 -3.39
N VAL A 17 5.76 -10.13 -4.15
CA VAL A 17 5.44 -8.79 -4.66
C VAL A 17 4.47 -8.15 -3.67
N ILE A 18 4.85 -6.98 -3.14
CA ILE A 18 3.97 -6.14 -2.34
C ILE A 18 3.24 -5.24 -3.33
N GLY A 19 1.91 -5.30 -3.34
CA GLY A 19 1.10 -4.50 -4.26
C GLY A 19 1.24 -3.00 -4.06
N ASP A 20 0.81 -2.23 -5.06
CA ASP A 20 0.81 -0.77 -4.97
C ASP A 20 -0.16 -0.25 -3.89
N MET A 21 0.16 0.91 -3.35
CA MET A 21 -0.62 1.60 -2.33
C MET A 21 -1.86 2.30 -2.91
N ALA A 22 -2.78 2.70 -2.03
CA ALA A 22 -3.78 3.71 -2.37
C ALA A 22 -3.13 5.09 -2.31
N TYR A 23 -3.43 5.97 -3.27
CA TYR A 23 -2.88 7.31 -3.35
C TYR A 23 -3.86 8.35 -2.81
N PRO A 24 -3.40 9.38 -2.09
CA PRO A 24 -4.28 10.44 -1.65
C PRO A 24 -4.56 11.42 -2.81
N ALA A 25 -5.79 11.95 -2.89
CA ALA A 25 -6.17 12.97 -3.89
C ALA A 25 -5.40 14.29 -3.71
N GLN A 26 -4.90 14.55 -2.50
CA GLN A 26 -4.08 15.72 -2.16
C GLN A 26 -2.85 15.26 -1.37
N PRO A 27 -1.71 15.98 -1.42
CA PRO A 27 -0.54 15.62 -0.64
C PRO A 27 -0.88 15.49 0.86
N GLY A 28 -0.60 14.31 1.44
CA GLY A 28 -1.21 13.90 2.71
C GLY A 28 -0.99 14.89 3.87
N ILE A 29 0.27 15.22 4.17
CA ILE A 29 0.60 16.15 5.26
C ILE A 29 0.08 17.56 4.97
N ASP A 30 0.17 18.02 3.73
CA ASP A 30 -0.27 19.36 3.34
C ASP A 30 -1.78 19.51 3.53
N CYS A 31 -2.58 18.54 3.03
CA CYS A 31 -4.03 18.56 3.22
C CYS A 31 -4.42 18.58 4.70
N LEU A 32 -3.79 17.73 5.52
CA LEU A 32 -4.09 17.65 6.95
C LEU A 32 -3.72 18.95 7.69
N THR A 33 -2.65 19.62 7.26
CA THR A 33 -2.24 20.93 7.80
C THR A 33 -3.23 22.03 7.42
N GLU A 34 -3.80 21.98 6.22
CA GLU A 34 -4.81 22.94 5.77
C GLU A 34 -6.20 22.69 6.39
N ASN A 35 -6.46 21.46 6.86
CA ASN A 35 -7.74 21.02 7.41
C ASN A 35 -7.64 20.58 8.88
N GLU A 36 -6.95 21.36 9.71
CA GLU A 36 -6.79 21.05 11.14
C GLU A 36 -8.13 20.76 11.83
N GLY A 37 -8.21 19.62 12.52
CA GLY A 37 -9.43 19.17 13.20
C GLY A 37 -10.48 18.52 12.30
N ASN A 38 -10.26 18.43 10.98
CA ASN A 38 -11.16 17.78 10.02
C ASN A 38 -10.38 16.87 9.06
N ALA A 39 -9.75 15.81 9.59
CA ALA A 39 -9.00 14.85 8.78
C ALA A 39 -9.85 14.18 7.69
N SER A 40 -11.16 14.05 7.90
CA SER A 40 -12.07 13.46 6.89
C SER A 40 -12.16 14.28 5.60
N ALA A 41 -11.83 15.58 5.62
CA ALA A 41 -11.75 16.38 4.40
C ALA A 41 -10.63 15.91 3.45
N CYS A 42 -9.64 15.18 3.98
CA CYS A 42 -8.49 14.65 3.23
C CYS A 42 -8.66 13.19 2.83
N ASN A 43 -9.78 12.56 3.18
CA ASN A 43 -10.05 11.19 2.76
C ASN A 43 -10.24 11.12 1.24
N THR A 44 -9.78 10.03 0.62
CA THR A 44 -9.91 9.82 -0.83
C THR A 44 -10.87 8.66 -1.11
N PRO A 45 -11.84 8.79 -2.03
CA PRO A 45 -12.67 7.67 -2.47
C PRO A 45 -11.83 6.54 -3.07
N VAL A 46 -12.22 5.29 -2.87
CA VAL A 46 -11.45 4.12 -3.34
C VAL A 46 -11.24 4.15 -4.86
N GLU A 47 -12.26 4.56 -5.61
CA GLU A 47 -12.24 4.65 -7.06
C GLU A 47 -11.24 5.68 -7.61
N GLU A 48 -10.84 6.66 -6.80
CA GLU A 48 -9.83 7.65 -7.14
C GLU A 48 -8.45 7.24 -6.61
N ALA A 49 -8.40 6.65 -5.41
CA ALA A 49 -7.16 6.32 -4.73
C ALA A 49 -6.45 5.10 -5.31
N VAL A 50 -7.20 4.11 -5.79
CA VAL A 50 -6.65 2.79 -6.15
C VAL A 50 -6.47 2.66 -7.65
N LEU A 51 -5.24 2.41 -8.07
CA LEU A 51 -4.91 2.07 -9.45
C LEU A 51 -5.27 0.60 -9.72
N ILE A 52 -6.57 0.28 -9.77
CA ILE A 52 -7.07 -1.11 -9.84
C ILE A 52 -6.45 -1.90 -11.00
N GLY A 53 -6.39 -1.31 -12.19
CA GLY A 53 -5.78 -1.95 -13.36
C GLY A 53 -4.28 -2.21 -13.19
N HIS A 54 -3.56 -1.32 -12.51
CA HIS A 54 -2.15 -1.49 -12.21
C HIS A 54 -1.94 -2.69 -11.27
N ASN A 55 -2.65 -2.70 -10.13
CA ASN A 55 -2.59 -3.79 -9.15
C ASN A 55 -3.00 -5.14 -9.74
N GLN A 56 -3.98 -5.16 -10.65
CA GLN A 56 -4.37 -6.38 -11.34
C GLN A 56 -3.23 -6.91 -12.23
N VAL A 57 -2.61 -6.05 -13.05
CA VAL A 57 -1.48 -6.46 -13.91
C VAL A 57 -0.28 -6.90 -13.08
N GLU A 58 0.00 -6.24 -11.95
CA GLU A 58 1.05 -6.67 -11.03
C GLU A 58 0.75 -8.05 -10.45
N ARG A 59 -0.46 -8.27 -9.93
CA ARG A 59 -0.86 -9.59 -9.41
C ARG A 59 -0.71 -10.69 -10.46
N GLU A 60 -1.31 -10.50 -11.63
CA GLU A 60 -1.27 -11.49 -12.72
C GLU A 60 0.17 -11.79 -13.15
N THR A 61 1.03 -10.76 -13.23
CA THR A 61 2.43 -10.94 -13.58
C THR A 61 3.23 -11.63 -12.47
N ALA A 62 2.96 -11.33 -11.19
CA ALA A 62 3.60 -12.01 -10.07
C ALA A 62 3.28 -13.52 -10.10
N GLU A 63 2.00 -13.86 -10.21
CA GLU A 63 1.50 -15.23 -10.25
C GLU A 63 2.04 -16.00 -11.47
N ALA A 64 2.07 -15.38 -12.66
CA ALA A 64 2.59 -16.00 -13.87
C ALA A 64 4.10 -16.34 -13.80
N HIS A 65 4.86 -15.64 -12.96
CA HIS A 65 6.28 -15.86 -12.73
C HIS A 65 6.58 -16.61 -11.42
N GLY A 66 5.55 -17.19 -10.78
CA GLY A 66 5.70 -18.00 -9.57
C GLY A 66 6.02 -17.22 -8.30
N ALA A 67 5.81 -15.90 -8.30
CA ALA A 67 5.89 -15.06 -7.11
C ALA A 67 4.52 -14.96 -6.43
N GLU A 68 4.53 -14.78 -5.11
CA GLU A 68 3.33 -14.46 -4.34
C GLU A 68 3.00 -12.97 -4.46
N TYR A 69 1.72 -12.60 -4.35
CA TYR A 69 1.28 -11.21 -4.34
C TYR A 69 0.55 -10.90 -3.04
N VAL A 70 0.97 -9.83 -2.35
CA VAL A 70 0.32 -9.31 -1.15
C VAL A 70 -0.49 -8.07 -1.53
N ASP A 71 -1.81 -8.17 -1.40
CA ASP A 71 -2.72 -7.04 -1.55
C ASP A 71 -2.71 -6.18 -0.29
N ILE A 72 -2.18 -4.97 -0.41
CA ILE A 72 -2.07 -4.03 0.71
C ILE A 72 -3.18 -2.98 0.72
N ILE A 73 -4.07 -2.91 -0.28
CA ILE A 73 -5.17 -1.93 -0.30
C ILE A 73 -6.04 -1.97 0.96
N PRO A 74 -6.36 -3.15 1.55
CA PRO A 74 -7.08 -3.21 2.82
C PRO A 74 -6.37 -2.55 4.01
N TRP A 75 -5.06 -2.26 3.90
CA TRP A 75 -4.31 -1.52 4.92
C TRP A 75 -4.45 0.00 4.76
N PHE A 76 -4.95 0.50 3.64
CA PHE A 76 -5.15 1.92 3.37
C PHE A 76 -6.62 2.30 3.30
N CYS A 77 -7.50 1.36 2.96
CA CYS A 77 -8.87 1.66 2.60
C CYS A 77 -9.89 0.79 3.33
N THR A 78 -11.04 1.43 3.59
CA THR A 78 -12.31 0.74 3.79
C THR A 78 -12.93 0.36 2.44
N GLN A 79 -14.18 -0.11 2.43
CA GLN A 79 -14.86 -0.47 1.17
C GLN A 79 -15.04 0.71 0.20
N GLU A 80 -15.24 1.93 0.71
CA GLU A 80 -15.59 3.09 -0.11
C GLU A 80 -14.58 4.24 0.01
N THR A 81 -13.75 4.24 1.05
CA THR A 81 -12.90 5.39 1.36
C THR A 81 -11.54 4.95 1.90
N CYS A 82 -10.49 5.64 1.46
CA CYS A 82 -9.12 5.56 1.95
C CYS A 82 -8.86 6.75 2.90
N PRO A 83 -8.85 6.53 4.23
CA PRO A 83 -8.69 7.63 5.18
C PRO A 83 -7.30 8.25 5.15
N ALA A 84 -7.21 9.57 5.32
CA ALA A 84 -5.92 10.26 5.46
C ALA A 84 -5.23 9.99 6.81
N VAL A 85 -6.00 9.54 7.81
CA VAL A 85 -5.52 9.19 9.16
C VAL A 85 -6.09 7.84 9.58
N ILE A 86 -5.23 6.91 9.94
CA ILE A 86 -5.59 5.57 10.43
C ILE A 86 -4.84 5.32 11.75
N GLY A 87 -5.54 4.88 12.80
CA GLY A 87 -4.93 4.63 14.11
C GLY A 87 -4.28 5.87 14.75
N GLY A 88 -4.71 7.08 14.36
CA GLY A 88 -4.12 8.35 14.81
C GLY A 88 -2.82 8.74 14.07
N LEU A 89 -2.45 8.02 13.02
CA LEU A 89 -1.28 8.28 12.20
C LEU A 89 -1.70 8.83 10.84
N THR A 90 -1.02 9.88 10.39
CA THR A 90 -1.08 10.32 8.99
C THR A 90 -0.62 9.18 8.09
N VAL A 91 -1.43 8.82 7.09
CA VAL A 91 -1.17 7.66 6.22
C VAL A 91 -0.11 7.98 5.16
N HIS A 92 -0.18 9.17 4.57
CA HIS A 92 0.70 9.59 3.47
C HIS A 92 1.57 10.77 3.86
N ARG A 93 2.86 10.70 3.52
CA ARG A 93 3.80 11.81 3.67
C ARG A 93 3.48 12.93 2.70
N ASP A 94 3.31 12.56 1.44
CA ASP A 94 3.06 13.44 0.30
C ASP A 94 2.14 12.72 -0.70
N ALA A 95 2.08 13.18 -1.95
CA ALA A 95 1.22 12.59 -2.96
C ALA A 95 1.65 11.17 -3.41
N LEU A 96 2.90 10.76 -3.15
CA LEU A 96 3.49 9.54 -3.72
C LEU A 96 4.08 8.59 -2.67
N HIS A 97 4.17 9.00 -1.41
CA HIS A 97 4.81 8.20 -0.36
C HIS A 97 3.91 7.97 0.85
N ILE A 98 4.03 6.76 1.41
CA ILE A 98 3.52 6.40 2.73
C ILE A 98 4.29 7.21 3.79
N ASN A 99 3.60 7.64 4.84
CA ASN A 99 4.24 8.24 6.00
C ASN A 99 5.15 7.24 6.72
N GLU A 100 6.28 7.70 7.22
CA GLU A 100 7.31 6.85 7.84
C GLU A 100 6.77 6.12 9.08
N ASN A 101 5.99 6.81 9.94
CA ASN A 101 5.40 6.19 11.12
C ASN A 101 4.29 5.21 10.75
N TYR A 102 3.55 5.48 9.67
CA TYR A 102 2.54 4.55 9.17
C TYR A 102 3.18 3.28 8.60
N ALA A 103 4.30 3.40 7.88
CA ALA A 103 5.08 2.26 7.41
C ALA A 103 5.59 1.38 8.57
N ILE A 104 6.07 2.00 9.66
CA ILE A 104 6.44 1.27 10.88
C ILE A 104 5.23 0.58 11.51
N PHE A 105 4.09 1.26 11.57
CA PHE A 105 2.84 0.68 12.08
C PHE A 105 2.39 -0.55 11.28
N LEU A 106 2.57 -0.54 9.96
CA LEU A 106 2.25 -1.67 9.08
C LEU A 106 3.22 -2.85 9.18
N SER A 107 4.36 -2.71 9.87
CA SER A 107 5.41 -3.76 9.91
C SER A 107 4.89 -5.12 10.38
N SER A 108 3.96 -5.16 11.34
CA SER A 108 3.38 -6.43 11.82
C SER A 108 2.45 -7.04 10.79
N ALA A 109 1.57 -6.25 10.17
CA ALA A 109 0.67 -6.71 9.11
C ALA A 109 1.45 -7.21 7.88
N LEU A 110 2.54 -6.51 7.53
CA LEU A 110 3.45 -6.95 6.49
C LEU A 110 4.10 -8.28 6.86
N ALA A 111 4.65 -8.40 8.07
CA ALA A 111 5.29 -9.62 8.52
C ALA A 111 4.31 -10.81 8.50
N GLU A 112 3.07 -10.64 8.95
CA GLU A 112 2.03 -11.67 8.86
C GLU A 112 1.70 -12.04 7.42
N ALA A 113 1.42 -11.05 6.56
CA ALA A 113 1.06 -11.27 5.16
C ALA A 113 2.20 -11.91 4.35
N THR A 114 3.45 -11.65 4.74
CA THR A 114 4.62 -12.27 4.14
C THR A 114 5.12 -13.49 4.91
N GLY A 115 4.45 -13.99 5.96
CA GLY A 115 4.94 -15.12 6.76
C GLY A 115 6.33 -14.93 7.38
N LEU A 116 6.72 -13.69 7.65
CA LEU A 116 7.96 -13.27 8.33
C LEU A 116 7.72 -12.90 9.80
N ALA A 117 6.49 -13.04 10.31
CA ALA A 117 6.17 -12.82 11.71
C ALA A 117 7.00 -13.79 12.60
N PRO A 118 7.52 -13.33 13.75
CA PRO A 118 8.18 -14.22 14.71
C PRO A 118 7.20 -15.31 15.17
N THR A 119 7.68 -16.56 15.17
CA THR A 119 7.00 -17.72 15.76
C THR A 119 7.07 -17.71 17.27
#